data_AF-A0A1E2WNX5-F1
#
_entry.id   AF-A0A1E2WNX5-F1
#
_cell.length_a   1.000
_cell.length_b   1.000
_cell.length_c   1.000
_cell.angle_alpha   90.00
_cell.angle_beta   90.00
_cell.angle_gamma   90.00
#
_symmetry.space_group_name_H-M   'P 1'
#
loop_
_entity.id
_entity.type
_entity.pdbx_description
1 polymer ?
#
loop_
_entity_poly.entity_id
_entity_poly.type
_entity_poly.pdbx_seq_one_letter_code
_entity_poly.pdbx_strand_id
1 'polypeptide(L)' 'MHPIEFKKKWKLSYRELALVLGYESEYTTRNWNMPGEHKRNPQNVVRVACRLLDEKWEREGKALNSYL' A
#
# COMPACT_ATOMS: atom_id res chain seq x y z
N MET A 1 7.20 -10.40 -4.46
CA MET A 1 7.50 -9.46 -3.35
C MET A 1 6.60 -9.75 -2.17
N HIS A 2 7.18 -9.98 -1.00
CA HIS A 2 6.46 -10.27 0.24
C HIS A 2 5.86 -8.97 0.83
N PRO A 3 4.66 -8.98 1.45
CA PRO A 3 4.05 -7.80 2.07
C PRO A 3 4.96 -7.02 3.00
N ILE A 4 5.77 -7.73 3.79
CA ILE A 4 6.72 -7.12 4.73
C ILE A 4 7.86 -6.37 4.03
N GLU A 5 8.32 -6.86 2.88
CA GLU A 5 9.37 -6.20 2.08
C GLU A 5 8.82 -4.91 1.49
N PHE A 6 7.58 -4.96 0.98
CA PHE A 6 6.88 -3.79 0.46
C PHE A 6 6.68 -2.72 1.53
N LYS A 7 6.18 -3.12 2.72
CA LYS A 7 6.03 -2.24 3.88
C LYS A 7 7.33 -1.53 4.24
N LYS A 8 8.45 -2.27 4.30
CA LYS A 8 9.77 -1.70 4.61
C LYS A 8 10.22 -0.71 3.53
N LYS A 9 10.14 -1.09 2.26
CA LYS A 9 10.57 -0.25 1.13
C LYS A 9 9.81 1.08 1.09
N TRP A 10 8.51 1.05 1.36
CA TRP A 10 7.63 2.21 1.26
C TRP A 10 7.34 2.89 2.61
N LYS A 11 7.98 2.42 3.70
CA LYS A 11 7.79 2.90 5.07
C LYS A 11 6.32 2.94 5.53
N LEU A 12 5.53 1.96 5.09
CA LEU A 12 4.09 1.89 5.39
C LEU A 12 3.83 1.41 6.82
N SER A 13 2.74 1.86 7.42
CA SER A 13 2.09 1.21 8.55
C SER A 13 1.42 -0.11 8.11
N TYR A 14 1.05 -0.97 9.08
CA TYR A 14 0.29 -2.20 8.76
C TYR A 14 -1.10 -1.88 8.21
N ARG A 15 -1.73 -0.81 8.68
CA ARG A 15 -3.00 -0.31 8.15
C ARG A 15 -2.88 0.11 6.68
N GLU A 16 -1.88 0.90 6.32
CA GLU A 16 -1.65 1.31 4.93
C GLU A 16 -1.29 0.10 4.04
N LEU A 17 -0.49 -0.83 4.56
CA LEU A 17 -0.19 -2.08 3.87
C LEU A 17 -1.47 -2.90 3.61
N ALA A 18 -2.38 -2.98 4.58
CA ALA A 18 -3.65 -3.70 4.43
C ALA A 18 -4.52 -3.07 3.35
N LEU A 19 -4.61 -1.74 3.34
CA LEU A 19 -5.31 -0.98 2.30
C LEU A 19 -4.71 -1.27 0.92
N VAL A 20 -3.39 -1.14 0.75
CA VAL A 20 -2.71 -1.45 -0.52
C VAL A 20 -2.98 -2.88 -0.97
N LEU A 21 -2.95 -3.84 -0.05
CA LEU A 21 -3.16 -5.26 -0.36
C LEU A 21 -4.64 -5.63 -0.53
N GLY A 22 -5.56 -4.68 -0.34
CA GLY A 22 -7.00 -4.90 -0.47
C GLY A 22 -7.59 -5.74 0.66
N TYR A 23 -6.99 -5.71 1.85
CA TYR A 23 -7.51 -6.39 3.04
C TYR A 23 -8.40 -5.45 3.86
N GLU A 24 -9.43 -6.03 4.48
CA GLU A 24 -10.36 -5.30 5.36
C GLU A 24 -9.71 -4.89 6.68
N SER A 25 -8.67 -5.60 7.13
CA SER A 25 -8.03 -5.39 8.41
C SER A 25 -6.50 -5.51 8.33
N GLU A 26 -5.82 -4.72 9.15
CA GLU A 26 -4.38 -4.86 9.38
C GLU A 26 -4.00 -6.19 10.03
N TYR A 27 -4.95 -6.89 10.66
CA TYR A 27 -4.75 -8.21 11.25
C TYR A 27 -4.10 -9.18 10.26
N THR A 28 -4.61 -9.24 9.02
CA THR A 28 -4.09 -10.11 7.96
C THR A 28 -2.64 -9.77 7.60
N THR A 29 -2.27 -8.49 7.64
CA THR A 29 -0.89 -8.06 7.36
C THR A 29 0.07 -8.30 8.52
N ARG A 30 -0.41 -8.24 9.76
CA ARG A 30 0.37 -8.56 10.97
C ARG A 30 0.61 -10.06 11.11
N ASN A 31 -0.37 -10.85 10.69
CA ASN A 31 -0.40 -12.29 10.84
C ASN A 31 -0.13 -13.04 9.54
N TRP A 32 0.59 -12.40 8.61
CA TRP A 32 0.90 -12.99 7.30
C TRP A 32 1.57 -14.36 7.38
N ASN A 33 2.38 -14.58 8.43
CA ASN A 33 3.11 -15.82 8.65
C ASN A 33 2.26 -16.91 9.35
N MET A 34 1.02 -16.59 9.75
CA MET A 34 0.12 -17.59 10.31
C MET A 34 -0.50 -18.46 9.22
N PRO A 35 -0.75 -19.76 9.50
CA PRO A 35 -1.45 -20.64 8.57
C PRO A 35 -2.84 -20.08 8.20
N GLY A 36 -3.13 -19.99 6.90
CA GLY A 36 -4.41 -19.49 6.39
C GLY A 36 -4.34 -19.14 4.90
N GLU A 37 -5.48 -19.12 4.21
CA GLU A 37 -5.55 -18.63 2.84
C GLU A 37 -5.50 -17.10 2.81
N HIS A 38 -4.33 -16.55 2.49
CA HIS A 38 -4.18 -15.11 2.28
C HIS A 38 -4.46 -14.76 0.81
N LYS A 39 -5.73 -14.78 0.40
CA LYS A 39 -6.14 -14.43 -0.97
C LYS A 39 -6.19 -12.91 -1.16
N ARG A 40 -5.38 -12.42 -2.10
CA ARG A 40 -5.46 -11.03 -2.62
C ARG A 40 -6.31 -11.02 -3.87
N ASN A 41 -7.01 -9.93 -4.12
CA ASN A 41 -7.51 -9.60 -5.45
C ASN A 41 -6.46 -8.70 -6.14
N PRO A 42 -5.67 -9.20 -7.12
CA PRO A 42 -4.58 -8.43 -7.72
C PRO A 42 -5.04 -7.13 -8.38
N GLN A 43 -6.23 -7.11 -8.98
CA GLN A 43 -6.79 -5.91 -9.61
C GLN A 43 -7.10 -4.84 -8.56
N ASN A 44 -7.68 -5.26 -7.42
CA ASN A 44 -7.93 -4.35 -6.31
C ASN A 44 -6.63 -3.80 -5.71
N VAL A 45 -5.60 -4.65 -5.59
CA VAL A 45 -4.26 -4.23 -5.12
C VAL A 45 -3.69 -3.14 -6.00
N VAL A 46 -3.68 -3.36 -7.32
CA VAL A 46 -3.17 -2.36 -8.29
C VAL A 46 -3.96 -1.07 -8.18
N ARG A 47 -5.30 -1.16 -8.18
CA ARG A 47 -6.18 0.02 -8.09
C ARG A 47 -5.92 0.84 -6.83
N VAL A 48 -5.83 0.21 -5.65
CA VAL A 48 -5.60 0.92 -4.39
C VAL A 48 -4.17 1.47 -4.32
N ALA A 49 -3.18 0.73 -4.83
CA ALA A 49 -1.80 1.20 -4.91
C ALA A 49 -1.67 2.46 -5.78
N CYS A 50 -2.27 2.47 -6.97
CA CYS A 50 -2.28 3.64 -7.86
C CYS A 50 -2.94 4.84 -7.17
N ARG A 51 -4.14 4.66 -6.59
CA ARG A 51 -4.83 5.74 -5.88
C ARG A 51 -3.98 6.34 -4.76
N LEU A 52 -3.32 5.50 -3.94
CA LEU A 52 -2.45 5.98 -2.85
C LEU A 52 -1.20 6.69 -3.36
N LEU A 53 -0.65 6.26 -4.51
CA LEU A 53 0.45 6.96 -5.16
C LEU A 53 0.01 8.34 -5.66
N ASP A 54 -1.19 8.44 -6.24
CA ASP A 54 -1.78 9.71 -6.68
C ASP A 54 -2.02 10.64 -5.49
N GLU A 55 -2.67 10.16 -4.42
CA GLU A 55 -2.90 10.93 -3.17
C GLU A 55 -1.58 11.40 -2.51
N LYS A 56 -0.51 10.61 -2.65
CA LYS A 56 0.81 10.98 -2.16
C LYS A 56 1.46 12.02 -3.07
N TRP A 57 1.34 11.85 -4.38
CA TRP A 57 1.82 12.81 -5.38
C TRP A 57 1.11 14.16 -5.27
N GLU A 58 -0.21 14.19 -5.04
CA GLU A 58 -0.93 15.45 -4.84
C GLU A 58 -0.47 16.20 -3.57
N ARG A 59 -0.12 15.47 -2.51
CA ARG A 59 0.28 16.03 -1.22
C ARG A 59 1.75 16.45 -1.17
N GLU A 60 2.62 15.62 -1.71
CA GLU A 60 4.09 15.73 -1.58
C GLU A 60 4.76 16.07 -2.91
N GLY A 61 4.08 15.83 -4.03
CA GLY A 61 4.53 16.19 -5.37
C GLY A 61 4.50 17.71 -5.49
N LYS A 62 5.61 18.32 -5.09
CA LYS A 62 5.90 19.72 -5.37
C LYS A 62 5.68 19.96 -6.86
N ALA A 63 4.84 20.95 -7.17
CA ALA A 63 4.83 21.60 -8.47
C ALA A 63 6.29 21.80 -8.90
N LEU A 64 6.65 21.24 -10.05
CA LEU A 64 7.91 21.52 -10.72
C LEU A 64 7.94 23.03 -10.95
N ASN A 65 8.57 23.76 -10.03
CA ASN A 65 8.99 25.14 -10.17
C ASN A 65 8.00 26.08 -10.89
N SER A 66 7.24 26.86 -10.12
CA SER A 66 6.62 28.10 -10.59
C SER A 66 7.67 29.19 -10.90
N TYR A 67 8.70 28.86 -11.68
CA TYR A 67 9.59 29.84 -12.28
C TYR A 67 9.06 30.13 -13.69
N LEU A 68 8.00 30.93 -13.75
CA LEU A 68 7.65 31.77 -14.89
C LEU A 68 7.53 33.20 -14.37
#